data_AF-A0A7S2INA5-F1
#
_entry.id   AF-A0A7S2INA5-F1
#
_cell.length_a   1.000
_cell.length_b   1.000
_cell.length_c   1.000
_cell.angle_alpha   90.00
_cell.angle_beta   90.00
_cell.angle_gamma   90.00
#
_symmetry.space_group_name_H-M   'P 1'
#
loop_
_entity.id
_entity.type
_entity.pdbx_description
1 polymer ?
#
loop_
_entity_poly.entity_id
_entity_poly.type
_entity_poly.pdbx_seq_one_letter_code
_entity_poly.pdbx_strand_id
1 'polypeptide(L)'
;VKSCPTEAQAHAEAGAQCGDGARVKRLEAEKAELQQRLEFVEELVGPTEAQRKQLQEKVVAARSAALKAKYRGANVPTKVAGRLDEQLMWACGLSERDAGLLQGGCLPDDEGILQDVSLLGDPSFRPYDQETGEFRWHARGGVLQLSLGEVRSRFGDDVARDVVRCAKELDKYDASRRVGIELPWHPLEDRELDPAEVINLMDRELSLQAHLMYADEREMLAVDGPSDHYTSPYAVVNAPPRRGRGRNARVRIPAVVPPPGARSARGVRSGSAGAPQGSSASGSAVVSLPRVETTRRPVDTRCMMPGIVRHHRMQDALDHSLMGCHERIRLY
;
A
#
# COMPACT_ATOMS: atom_id res chain seq x y z
N VAL A 1 31.75 -78.30 23.22
CA VAL A 1 32.07 -78.05 21.79
C VAL A 1 32.53 -76.61 21.67
N LYS A 2 33.85 -76.39 21.57
CA LYS A 2 34.47 -75.06 21.44
C LYS A 2 34.63 -74.78 19.94
N SER A 3 33.91 -73.80 19.42
CA SER A 3 34.08 -73.30 18.05
C SER A 3 35.16 -72.22 18.02
N CYS A 4 36.25 -72.49 17.30
CA CYS A 4 37.25 -71.48 16.96
C CYS A 4 36.67 -70.51 15.92
N PRO A 5 36.89 -69.19 16.05
CA PRO A 5 36.65 -68.27 14.95
C PRO A 5 37.82 -68.36 13.95
N THR A 6 37.46 -68.51 12.69
CA THR A 6 38.36 -68.54 11.53
C THR A 6 39.00 -67.18 11.28
N GLU A 7 40.33 -67.10 11.39
CA GLU A 7 41.19 -65.95 11.07
C GLU A 7 41.24 -65.58 9.57
N ALA A 8 40.38 -66.17 8.73
CA ALA A 8 40.44 -65.99 7.28
C ALA A 8 39.65 -64.79 6.73
N GLN A 9 38.98 -63.99 7.57
CA GLN A 9 38.20 -62.81 7.13
C GLN A 9 38.87 -61.46 7.40
N ALA A 10 40.04 -61.40 8.04
CA ALA A 10 40.69 -60.14 8.40
C ALA A 10 41.57 -59.52 7.28
N HIS A 11 41.81 -60.24 6.17
CA HIS A 11 42.76 -59.80 5.13
C HIS A 11 42.12 -59.28 3.83
N ALA A 12 40.79 -59.28 3.71
CA ALA A 12 40.11 -58.80 2.49
C ALA A 12 39.75 -57.29 2.52
N GLU A 13 39.73 -56.64 3.68
CA GLU A 13 39.37 -55.21 3.80
C GLU A 13 40.57 -54.25 3.68
N ALA A 14 41.80 -54.76 3.67
CA ALA A 14 43.01 -53.92 3.57
C ALA A 14 43.36 -53.47 2.14
N GLY A 15 42.70 -54.02 1.10
CA GLY A 15 43.02 -53.75 -0.30
C GLY A 15 42.32 -52.54 -0.94
N ALA A 16 41.29 -51.98 -0.30
CA ALA A 16 40.48 -50.89 -0.85
C ALA A 16 40.91 -49.48 -0.40
N GLN A 17 41.84 -49.36 0.57
CA GLN A 17 42.20 -48.07 1.19
C GLN A 17 43.23 -47.24 0.39
N CYS A 18 43.92 -47.82 -0.61
CA CYS A 18 44.92 -47.09 -1.39
C CYS A 18 44.31 -46.16 -2.47
N GLY A 19 43.04 -46.33 -2.84
CA GLY A 19 42.33 -45.42 -3.75
C GLY A 19 41.80 -44.15 -3.09
N ASP A 20 41.49 -44.22 -1.80
CA ASP A 20 40.88 -43.13 -1.05
C ASP A 20 41.87 -42.01 -0.73
N GLY A 21 43.14 -42.34 -0.41
CA GLY A 21 44.14 -41.31 -0.09
C GLY A 21 44.46 -40.36 -1.26
N ALA A 22 44.52 -40.87 -2.49
CA ALA A 22 44.73 -40.03 -3.68
C ALA A 22 43.50 -39.19 -4.02
N ARG A 23 42.30 -39.73 -3.77
CA ARG A 23 41.03 -39.02 -3.95
C ARG A 23 40.86 -37.91 -2.92
N VAL A 24 41.20 -38.16 -1.65
CA VAL A 24 41.17 -37.16 -0.57
C VAL A 24 42.10 -35.99 -0.91
N LYS A 25 43.34 -36.25 -1.34
CA LYS A 25 44.27 -35.19 -1.76
C LYS A 25 43.76 -34.34 -2.94
N ARG A 26 43.07 -34.96 -3.90
CA ARG A 26 42.43 -34.22 -5.00
C ARG A 26 41.30 -33.33 -4.50
N LEU A 27 40.43 -33.86 -3.64
CA LEU A 27 39.33 -33.09 -3.05
C LEU A 27 39.83 -31.96 -2.14
N GLU A 28 40.95 -32.14 -1.44
CA GLU A 28 41.59 -31.07 -0.66
C GLU A 28 42.15 -29.97 -1.56
N ALA A 29 42.77 -30.33 -2.68
CA ALA A 29 43.24 -29.36 -3.67
C ALA A 29 42.09 -28.60 -4.32
N GLU A 30 41.03 -29.31 -4.73
CA GLU A 30 39.80 -28.69 -5.27
C GLU A 30 39.11 -27.79 -4.25
N LYS A 31 39.05 -28.21 -2.98
CA LYS A 31 38.51 -27.37 -1.89
C LYS A 31 39.34 -26.10 -1.72
N ALA A 32 40.67 -26.19 -1.71
CA ALA A 32 41.54 -25.03 -1.61
C ALA A 32 41.37 -24.08 -2.81
N GLU A 33 41.25 -24.62 -4.02
CA GLU A 33 40.99 -23.84 -5.23
C GLU A 33 39.62 -23.15 -5.19
N LEU A 34 38.56 -23.87 -4.79
CA LEU A 34 37.22 -23.30 -4.63
C LEU A 34 37.18 -22.22 -3.56
N GLN A 35 37.91 -22.42 -2.46
CA GLN A 35 38.00 -21.44 -1.39
C GLN A 35 38.69 -20.16 -1.85
N GLN A 36 39.81 -20.27 -2.59
CA GLN A 36 40.46 -19.12 -3.22
C GLN A 36 39.55 -18.39 -4.22
N ARG A 37 38.76 -19.13 -5.02
CA ARG A 37 37.78 -18.52 -5.92
C ARG A 37 36.67 -17.80 -5.16
N LEU A 38 36.22 -18.35 -4.04
CA LEU A 38 35.19 -17.74 -3.21
C LEU A 38 35.70 -16.46 -2.56
N GLU A 39 36.91 -16.49 -1.98
CA GLU A 39 37.59 -15.31 -1.43
C GLU A 39 37.76 -14.22 -2.50
N PHE A 40 38.18 -14.58 -3.73
CA PHE A 40 38.29 -13.63 -4.84
C PHE A 40 36.93 -13.03 -5.26
N VAL A 41 35.87 -13.84 -5.30
CA VAL A 41 34.51 -13.36 -5.60
C VAL A 41 34.03 -12.43 -4.48
N GLU A 42 34.29 -12.75 -3.21
CA GLU A 42 33.96 -11.88 -2.07
C GLU A 42 34.74 -10.56 -2.11
N GLU A 43 36.01 -10.57 -2.51
CA GLU A 43 36.81 -9.36 -2.70
C GLU A 43 36.25 -8.46 -3.82
N LEU A 44 35.70 -9.05 -4.89
CA LEU A 44 35.07 -8.29 -5.97
C LEU A 44 33.64 -7.83 -5.63
N VAL A 45 32.84 -8.70 -5.04
CA VAL A 45 31.41 -8.46 -4.78
C VAL A 45 31.21 -7.64 -3.52
N GLY A 46 32.01 -7.85 -2.47
CA GLY A 46 31.91 -7.17 -1.18
C GLY A 46 31.87 -5.64 -1.28
N PRO A 47 32.80 -4.99 -1.99
CA PRO A 47 32.76 -3.54 -2.20
C PRO A 47 31.50 -3.07 -2.94
N THR A 48 31.05 -3.82 -3.94
CA THR A 48 29.84 -3.46 -4.70
C THR A 48 28.57 -3.60 -3.86
N GLU A 49 28.49 -4.62 -3.01
CA GLU A 49 27.38 -4.79 -2.07
C GLU A 49 27.37 -3.71 -1.00
N ALA A 50 28.54 -3.33 -0.48
CA ALA A 50 28.69 -2.23 0.46
C ALA A 50 28.21 -0.91 -0.16
N GLN A 51 28.62 -0.61 -1.41
CA GLN A 51 28.15 0.56 -2.15
C GLN A 51 26.64 0.53 -2.39
N ARG A 52 26.09 -0.62 -2.80
CA ARG A 52 24.64 -0.82 -2.98
C ARG A 52 23.88 -0.52 -1.69
N LYS A 53 24.36 -1.03 -0.55
CA LYS A 53 23.75 -0.79 0.76
C LYS A 53 23.80 0.69 1.14
N GLN A 54 24.93 1.36 0.96
CA GLN A 54 25.07 2.81 1.22
C GLN A 54 24.12 3.64 0.33
N LEU A 55 23.97 3.27 -0.95
CA LEU A 55 23.02 3.93 -1.85
C LEU A 55 21.58 3.72 -1.38
N GLN A 56 21.22 2.49 -0.98
CA GLN A 56 19.90 2.19 -0.44
C GLN A 56 19.59 3.01 0.83
N GLU A 57 20.55 3.13 1.74
CA GLU A 57 20.41 3.97 2.94
C GLU A 57 20.19 5.44 2.58
N LYS A 58 20.92 5.99 1.60
CA LYS A 58 20.71 7.36 1.10
C LYS A 58 19.33 7.55 0.49
N VAL A 59 18.84 6.58 -0.29
CA VAL A 59 17.48 6.62 -0.88
C VAL A 59 16.43 6.63 0.22
N VAL A 60 16.54 5.75 1.22
CA VAL A 60 15.61 5.70 2.35
C VAL A 60 15.65 7.01 3.15
N ALA A 61 16.85 7.55 3.40
CA ALA A 61 17.02 8.83 4.08
C ALA A 61 16.35 9.97 3.30
N ALA A 62 16.57 10.07 1.99
CA ALA A 62 15.97 11.08 1.12
C ALA A 62 14.44 11.00 1.13
N ARG A 63 13.85 9.79 1.00
CA ARG A 63 12.40 9.57 1.12
C ARG A 63 11.88 10.06 2.47
N SER A 64 12.54 9.67 3.56
CA SER A 64 12.11 10.06 4.91
C SER A 64 12.18 11.58 5.13
N ALA A 65 13.19 12.25 4.57
CA ALA A 65 13.36 13.69 4.64
C ALA A 65 12.28 14.42 3.84
N ALA A 66 11.99 13.95 2.62
CA ALA A 66 10.91 14.47 1.77
C ALA A 66 9.55 14.41 2.47
N LEU A 67 9.23 13.26 3.08
CA LEU A 67 7.98 13.08 3.82
C LEU A 67 7.94 13.99 5.06
N LYS A 68 9.02 14.05 5.84
CA LYS A 68 9.11 14.97 7.00
C LYS A 68 8.90 16.43 6.58
N ALA A 69 9.47 16.83 5.45
CA ALA A 69 9.30 18.18 4.92
C ALA A 69 7.85 18.45 4.47
N LYS A 70 7.22 17.51 3.75
CA LYS A 70 5.78 17.56 3.43
C LYS A 70 4.94 17.77 4.69
N TYR A 71 5.17 16.98 5.73
CA TYR A 71 4.44 17.11 7.01
C TYR A 71 4.73 18.41 7.76
N ARG A 72 5.82 19.11 7.42
CA ARG A 72 6.14 20.47 7.89
C ARG A 72 5.61 21.57 6.96
N GLY A 73 4.88 21.22 5.90
CA GLY A 73 4.24 22.16 4.99
C GLY A 73 5.00 22.47 3.70
N ALA A 74 6.12 21.78 3.40
CA ALA A 74 6.76 21.89 2.10
C ALA A 74 5.89 21.27 1.01
N ASN A 75 5.87 21.87 -0.19
CA ASN A 75 5.04 21.38 -1.30
C ASN A 75 5.70 20.22 -2.06
N VAL A 76 6.08 19.15 -1.35
CA VAL A 76 6.63 17.95 -1.98
C VAL A 76 5.48 17.05 -2.47
N PRO A 77 5.35 16.82 -3.78
CA PRO A 77 4.32 15.93 -4.32
C PRO A 77 4.57 14.50 -3.87
N THR A 78 3.51 13.82 -3.44
CA THR A 78 3.58 12.44 -2.95
C THR A 78 2.40 11.62 -3.43
N LYS A 79 2.61 10.31 -3.59
CA LYS A 79 1.59 9.32 -3.90
C LYS A 79 1.63 8.22 -2.84
N VAL A 80 0.46 7.71 -2.47
CA VAL A 80 0.36 6.52 -1.61
C VAL A 80 0.36 5.30 -2.53
N ALA A 81 1.45 4.53 -2.51
CA ALA A 81 1.54 3.29 -3.26
C ALA A 81 0.53 2.28 -2.72
N GLY A 82 -0.15 1.57 -3.62
CA GLY A 82 -1.15 0.58 -3.23
C GLY A 82 -2.51 1.13 -2.83
N ARG A 83 -2.78 2.42 -3.12
CA ARG A 83 -4.08 3.04 -2.88
C ARG A 83 -4.92 3.07 -4.15
N LEU A 84 -6.14 2.55 -4.04
CA LEU A 84 -7.15 2.62 -5.09
C LEU A 84 -7.49 4.07 -5.37
N ASP A 85 -7.77 4.38 -6.62
CA ASP A 85 -8.22 5.70 -7.02
C ASP A 85 -9.63 5.94 -6.47
N GLU A 86 -9.73 6.80 -5.46
CA GLU A 86 -11.01 7.16 -4.85
C GLU A 86 -11.98 7.74 -5.87
N GLN A 87 -11.51 8.58 -6.80
CA GLN A 87 -12.39 9.17 -7.80
C GLN A 87 -12.99 8.11 -8.71
N LEU A 88 -12.16 7.13 -9.12
CA LEU A 88 -12.62 5.96 -9.87
C LEU A 88 -13.63 5.15 -9.07
N MET A 89 -13.34 4.83 -7.80
CA MET A 89 -14.25 4.08 -6.94
C MET A 89 -15.62 4.76 -6.83
N TRP A 90 -15.64 6.07 -6.59
CA TRP A 90 -16.88 6.84 -6.48
C TRP A 90 -17.63 6.95 -7.82
N ALA A 91 -16.90 7.12 -8.93
CA ALA A 91 -17.49 7.15 -10.27
C ALA A 91 -18.14 5.81 -10.65
N CYS A 92 -17.54 4.69 -10.22
CA CYS A 92 -18.10 3.35 -10.39
C CYS A 92 -19.20 3.01 -9.38
N GLY A 93 -19.53 3.93 -8.45
CA GLY A 93 -20.62 3.76 -7.49
C GLY A 93 -20.31 2.82 -6.32
N LEU A 94 -19.03 2.62 -5.99
CA LEU A 94 -18.64 1.82 -4.83
C LEU A 94 -19.06 2.52 -3.54
N SER A 95 -19.59 1.75 -2.59
CA SER A 95 -19.85 2.24 -1.25
C SER A 95 -18.56 2.31 -0.41
N GLU A 96 -18.56 3.08 0.68
CA GLU A 96 -17.46 3.08 1.66
C GLU A 96 -17.17 1.66 2.19
N ARG A 97 -18.22 0.84 2.32
CA ARG A 97 -18.09 -0.55 2.72
C ARG A 97 -17.34 -1.36 1.67
N ASP A 98 -17.66 -1.20 0.39
CA ASP A 98 -16.97 -1.91 -0.70
C ASP A 98 -15.52 -1.45 -0.82
N ALA A 99 -15.27 -0.14 -0.67
CA ALA A 99 -13.92 0.40 -0.61
C ALA A 99 -13.11 -0.22 0.54
N GLY A 100 -13.71 -0.36 1.74
CA GLY A 100 -13.08 -1.06 2.86
C GLY A 100 -12.80 -2.54 2.59
N LEU A 101 -13.69 -3.24 1.88
CA LEU A 101 -13.44 -4.63 1.50
C LEU A 101 -12.27 -4.78 0.51
N LEU A 102 -12.09 -3.80 -0.37
CA LEU A 102 -10.98 -3.82 -1.32
C LEU A 102 -9.68 -3.30 -0.69
N GLN A 103 -9.77 -2.27 0.15
CA GLN A 103 -8.63 -1.56 0.72
C GLN A 103 -8.90 -1.08 2.17
N GLY A 104 -8.18 -1.65 3.14
CA GLY A 104 -8.07 -1.12 4.50
C GLY A 104 -9.29 -1.26 5.41
N GLY A 105 -10.20 -2.20 5.13
CA GLY A 105 -11.28 -2.57 6.03
C GLY A 105 -10.77 -3.46 7.16
N CYS A 106 -11.10 -3.12 8.40
CA CYS A 106 -10.76 -3.95 9.56
C CYS A 106 -12.02 -4.56 10.20
N LEU A 107 -11.92 -5.80 10.67
CA LEU A 107 -12.92 -6.44 11.51
C LEU A 107 -12.28 -6.91 12.82
N PRO A 108 -12.95 -6.73 13.98
CA PRO A 108 -12.47 -7.30 15.23
C PRO A 108 -12.52 -8.83 15.16
N ASP A 109 -11.50 -9.51 15.68
CA ASP A 109 -11.54 -10.96 15.88
C ASP A 109 -12.28 -11.34 17.17
N ASP A 110 -12.25 -12.64 17.51
CA ASP A 110 -12.88 -13.19 18.72
C ASP A 110 -12.29 -12.61 20.04
N GLU A 111 -11.09 -12.04 19.99
CA GLU A 111 -10.39 -11.34 21.08
C GLU A 111 -10.62 -9.82 21.03
N GLY A 112 -11.35 -9.32 20.02
CA GLY A 112 -11.62 -7.90 19.81
C GLY A 112 -10.49 -7.14 19.12
N ILE A 113 -9.48 -7.83 18.58
CA ILE A 113 -8.35 -7.21 17.89
C ILE A 113 -8.75 -6.92 16.43
N LEU A 114 -8.58 -5.67 15.98
CA LEU A 114 -8.88 -5.29 14.60
C LEU A 114 -7.90 -5.95 13.62
N GLN A 115 -8.39 -6.92 12.85
CA GLN A 115 -7.66 -7.56 11.77
C GLN A 115 -8.04 -6.94 10.42
N ASP A 116 -7.05 -6.68 9.57
CA ASP A 116 -7.28 -6.23 8.20
C ASP A 116 -7.92 -7.37 7.40
N VAL A 117 -9.14 -7.12 6.90
CA VAL A 117 -9.91 -8.07 6.09
C VAL A 117 -9.91 -7.72 4.61
N SER A 118 -9.20 -6.65 4.25
CA SER A 118 -9.19 -6.14 2.90
C SER A 118 -8.47 -7.08 1.93
N LEU A 119 -8.94 -7.06 0.69
CA LEU A 119 -8.37 -7.85 -0.40
C LEU A 119 -6.91 -7.48 -0.67
N LEU A 120 -6.57 -6.19 -0.68
CA LEU A 120 -5.21 -5.70 -0.92
C LEU A 120 -4.28 -5.90 0.28
N GLY A 121 -4.81 -5.93 1.51
CA GLY A 121 -4.05 -6.20 2.73
C GLY A 121 -3.60 -7.66 2.88
N ASP A 122 -4.16 -8.58 2.10
CA ASP A 122 -3.79 -10.00 2.13
C ASP A 122 -2.53 -10.28 1.28
N PRO A 123 -1.41 -10.73 1.89
CA PRO A 123 -0.18 -11.08 1.16
C PRO A 123 -0.33 -12.30 0.26
N SER A 124 -1.30 -13.17 0.52
CA SER A 124 -1.57 -14.36 -0.29
C SER A 124 -2.32 -14.03 -1.59
N PHE A 125 -2.96 -12.86 -1.65
CA PHE A 125 -3.68 -12.41 -2.83
C PHE A 125 -2.71 -12.04 -3.97
N ARG A 126 -2.53 -12.95 -4.93
CA ARG A 126 -1.68 -12.71 -6.11
C ARG A 126 -2.53 -12.62 -7.39
N PRO A 127 -3.15 -11.44 -7.66
CA PRO A 127 -4.07 -11.27 -8.78
C PRO A 127 -3.39 -11.15 -10.14
N TYR A 128 -2.06 -11.25 -10.17
CA TYR A 128 -1.27 -11.22 -11.39
C TYR A 128 -0.16 -12.25 -11.32
N ASP A 129 0.30 -12.66 -12.50
CA ASP A 129 1.51 -13.45 -12.64
C ASP A 129 2.73 -12.52 -12.71
N GLN A 130 3.77 -12.82 -11.92
CA GLN A 130 4.94 -11.94 -11.81
C GLN A 130 5.79 -11.93 -13.09
N GLU A 131 5.82 -13.06 -13.82
CA GLU A 131 6.64 -13.20 -15.03
C GLU A 131 5.92 -12.64 -16.26
N THR A 132 4.67 -13.03 -16.48
CA THR A 132 3.91 -12.61 -17.67
C THR A 132 3.16 -11.30 -17.48
N GLY A 133 2.91 -10.88 -16.24
CA GLY A 133 2.08 -9.72 -15.91
C GLY A 133 0.59 -9.94 -16.13
N GLU A 134 0.17 -11.13 -16.58
CA GLU A 134 -1.22 -11.48 -16.87
C GLU A 134 -2.09 -11.54 -15.63
N PHE A 135 -3.38 -11.29 -15.81
CA PHE A 135 -4.33 -11.24 -14.69
C PHE A 135 -4.81 -12.64 -14.35
N ARG A 136 -4.69 -12.99 -13.07
CA ARG A 136 -5.19 -14.22 -12.50
C ARG A 136 -6.58 -13.97 -11.94
N TRP A 137 -7.60 -14.06 -12.80
CA TRP A 137 -9.00 -13.79 -12.43
C TRP A 137 -9.53 -14.69 -11.31
N HIS A 138 -8.97 -15.89 -11.16
CA HIS A 138 -9.33 -16.84 -10.11
C HIS A 138 -8.55 -16.65 -8.81
N ALA A 139 -7.59 -15.72 -8.77
CA ALA A 139 -6.87 -15.41 -7.54
C ALA A 139 -7.84 -14.90 -6.49
N ARG A 140 -7.75 -15.47 -5.29
CA ARG A 140 -8.58 -15.13 -4.13
C ARG A 140 -7.73 -14.55 -3.03
N GLY A 141 -8.34 -13.68 -2.24
CA GLY A 141 -7.67 -13.08 -1.10
C GLY A 141 -8.63 -12.33 -0.19
N GLY A 142 -8.06 -11.76 0.86
CA GLY A 142 -8.78 -11.20 1.98
C GLY A 142 -9.46 -12.29 2.80
N VAL A 143 -10.02 -11.90 3.95
CA VAL A 143 -10.76 -12.83 4.82
C VAL A 143 -12.01 -13.38 4.10
N LEU A 144 -12.60 -12.59 3.20
CA LEU A 144 -13.76 -13.01 2.43
C LEU A 144 -13.43 -13.89 1.22
N GLN A 145 -12.15 -14.15 0.94
CA GLN A 145 -11.70 -14.96 -0.20
C GLN A 145 -12.30 -14.49 -1.54
N LEU A 146 -12.42 -13.17 -1.70
CA LEU A 146 -12.97 -12.55 -2.91
C LEU A 146 -12.02 -12.81 -4.07
N SER A 147 -12.57 -13.27 -5.20
CA SER A 147 -11.77 -13.44 -6.41
C SER A 147 -11.65 -12.15 -7.23
N LEU A 148 -10.55 -11.98 -7.96
CA LEU A 148 -10.41 -10.84 -8.89
C LEU A 148 -11.54 -10.83 -9.95
N GLY A 149 -12.02 -12.00 -10.39
CA GLY A 149 -13.17 -12.14 -11.27
C GLY A 149 -14.48 -11.67 -10.63
N GLU A 150 -14.67 -11.90 -9.32
CA GLU A 150 -15.81 -11.35 -8.59
C GLU A 150 -15.73 -9.83 -8.49
N VAL A 151 -14.55 -9.27 -8.19
CA VAL A 151 -14.32 -7.81 -8.18
C VAL A 151 -14.70 -7.21 -9.53
N ARG A 152 -14.23 -7.82 -10.62
CA ARG A 152 -14.60 -7.43 -11.99
C ARG A 152 -16.11 -7.47 -12.22
N SER A 153 -16.77 -8.57 -11.86
CA SER A 153 -18.20 -8.74 -12.08
C SER A 153 -19.08 -7.78 -11.29
N ARG A 154 -18.64 -7.37 -10.09
CA ARG A 154 -19.42 -6.54 -9.16
C ARG A 154 -19.13 -5.05 -9.33
N PHE A 155 -17.87 -4.70 -9.55
CA PHE A 155 -17.38 -3.31 -9.51
C PHE A 155 -16.91 -2.80 -10.87
N GLY A 156 -16.82 -3.68 -11.87
CA GLY A 156 -16.40 -3.35 -13.23
C GLY A 156 -14.92 -3.63 -13.51
N ASP A 157 -14.58 -3.62 -14.80
CA ASP A 157 -13.24 -3.95 -15.30
C ASP A 157 -12.18 -2.94 -14.84
N ASP A 158 -12.53 -1.67 -14.73
CA ASP A 158 -11.58 -0.61 -14.36
C ASP A 158 -11.14 -0.71 -12.90
N VAL A 159 -12.06 -1.00 -11.99
CA VAL A 159 -11.73 -1.26 -10.58
C VAL A 159 -10.88 -2.51 -10.44
N ALA A 160 -11.17 -3.58 -11.19
CA ALA A 160 -10.37 -4.80 -11.15
C ALA A 160 -8.93 -4.56 -11.65
N ARG A 161 -8.77 -3.75 -12.72
CA ARG A 161 -7.44 -3.32 -13.18
C ARG A 161 -6.72 -2.49 -12.12
N ASP A 162 -7.44 -1.61 -11.44
CA ASP A 162 -6.89 -0.77 -10.39
C ASP A 162 -6.41 -1.60 -9.18
N VAL A 163 -7.18 -2.61 -8.78
CA VAL A 163 -6.77 -3.59 -7.76
C VAL A 163 -5.46 -4.28 -8.15
N VAL A 164 -5.32 -4.71 -9.41
CA VAL A 164 -4.07 -5.31 -9.89
C VAL A 164 -2.91 -4.30 -9.87
N ARG A 165 -3.15 -3.05 -10.28
CA ARG A 165 -2.16 -1.96 -10.19
C ARG A 165 -1.68 -1.79 -8.74
N CYS A 166 -2.60 -1.66 -7.80
CA CYS A 166 -2.28 -1.48 -6.39
C CYS A 166 -1.55 -2.70 -5.81
N ALA A 167 -1.95 -3.92 -6.15
CA ALA A 167 -1.24 -5.13 -5.71
C ALA A 167 0.21 -5.18 -6.22
N LYS A 168 0.45 -4.79 -7.49
CA LYS A 168 1.80 -4.67 -8.07
C LYS A 168 2.63 -3.60 -7.35
N GLU A 169 2.03 -2.44 -7.08
CA GLU A 169 2.70 -1.36 -6.34
C GLU A 169 3.07 -1.82 -4.92
N LEU A 170 2.15 -2.47 -4.20
CA LEU A 170 2.42 -3.00 -2.87
C LEU A 170 3.52 -4.06 -2.92
N ASP A 171 3.48 -5.04 -3.79
CA ASP A 171 4.54 -6.06 -3.87
C ASP A 171 5.92 -5.48 -4.16
N LYS A 172 5.98 -4.36 -4.90
CA LYS A 172 7.22 -3.65 -5.19
C LYS A 172 7.80 -2.92 -3.98
N TYR A 173 6.95 -2.33 -3.14
CA TYR A 173 7.37 -1.40 -2.09
C TYR A 173 7.20 -1.97 -0.66
N ASP A 174 6.14 -2.72 -0.41
CA ASP A 174 5.83 -3.43 0.84
C ASP A 174 5.23 -4.83 0.54
N ALA A 175 6.09 -5.85 0.50
CA ALA A 175 5.64 -7.23 0.33
C ALA A 175 4.74 -7.72 1.48
N SER A 176 4.75 -7.06 2.64
CA SER A 176 3.82 -7.39 3.72
C SER A 176 2.41 -6.88 3.46
N ARG A 177 2.26 -5.87 2.59
CA ARG A 177 1.01 -5.21 2.21
C ARG A 177 0.18 -4.63 3.36
N ARG A 178 0.74 -4.60 4.57
CA ARG A 178 0.04 -4.14 5.78
C ARG A 178 0.03 -2.62 5.88
N VAL A 179 0.99 -1.96 5.24
CA VAL A 179 1.16 -0.51 5.36
C VAL A 179 1.28 0.10 3.97
N GLY A 180 0.34 0.98 3.63
CA GLY A 180 0.48 1.81 2.44
C GLY A 180 1.71 2.70 2.58
N ILE A 181 2.56 2.70 1.55
CA ILE A 181 3.79 3.50 1.57
C ILE A 181 3.56 4.81 0.82
N GLU A 182 3.75 5.93 1.51
CA GLU A 182 3.84 7.24 0.85
C GLU A 182 5.20 7.42 0.20
N LEU A 183 5.22 7.78 -1.08
CA LEU A 183 6.43 8.00 -1.87
C LEU A 183 6.43 9.41 -2.48
N PRO A 184 7.58 10.10 -2.52
CA PRO A 184 7.77 11.28 -3.36
C PRO A 184 7.49 10.94 -4.83
N TRP A 185 6.59 11.68 -5.47
CA TRP A 185 6.02 11.28 -6.76
C TRP A 185 6.04 12.40 -7.79
N HIS A 186 6.42 12.09 -9.02
CA HIS A 186 6.41 13.02 -10.13
C HIS A 186 5.00 13.08 -10.74
N PRO A 187 4.30 14.23 -10.68
CA PRO A 187 2.89 14.31 -11.06
C PRO A 187 2.65 14.13 -12.57
N LEU A 188 3.61 14.51 -13.42
CA LEU A 188 3.47 14.44 -14.88
C LEU A 188 3.95 13.13 -15.50
N GLU A 189 4.96 12.50 -14.91
CA GLU A 189 5.64 11.31 -15.45
C GLU A 189 5.13 10.02 -14.79
N ASP A 190 4.27 10.15 -13.77
CA ASP A 190 3.73 9.05 -12.95
C ASP A 190 4.83 8.05 -12.51
N ARG A 191 5.94 8.59 -11.99
CA ARG A 191 7.05 7.83 -11.42
C ARG A 191 7.46 8.36 -10.06
N GLU A 192 8.20 7.55 -9.30
CA GLU A 192 8.85 8.01 -8.09
C GLU A 192 9.92 9.06 -8.42
N LEU A 193 10.00 10.11 -7.59
CA LEU A 193 11.04 11.12 -7.74
C LEU A 193 12.40 10.55 -7.36
N ASP A 194 13.42 10.88 -8.14
CA ASP A 194 14.79 10.51 -7.82
C ASP A 194 15.27 11.29 -6.59
N PRO A 195 16.20 10.74 -5.78
CA PRO A 195 16.75 11.45 -4.62
C PRO A 195 17.30 12.83 -4.96
N ALA A 196 17.91 12.99 -6.14
CA ALA A 196 18.41 14.28 -6.61
C ALA A 196 17.28 15.29 -6.89
N GLU A 197 16.17 14.84 -7.47
CA GLU A 197 15.00 15.69 -7.72
C GLU A 197 14.35 16.12 -6.40
N VAL A 198 14.26 15.20 -5.44
CA VAL A 198 13.80 15.49 -4.08
C VAL A 198 14.67 16.56 -3.42
N ILE A 199 16.00 16.43 -3.50
CA ILE A 199 16.93 17.43 -2.94
C ILE A 199 16.71 18.79 -3.61
N ASN A 200 16.64 18.83 -4.95
CA ASN A 200 16.42 20.07 -5.69
C ASN A 200 15.08 20.75 -5.33
N LEU A 201 14.02 19.97 -5.15
CA LEU A 201 12.72 20.47 -4.69
C LEU A 201 12.81 21.02 -3.27
N MET A 202 13.49 20.31 -2.39
CA MET A 202 13.70 20.73 -1.00
C MET A 202 14.51 22.03 -0.92
N ASP A 203 15.60 22.15 -1.69
CA ASP A 203 16.45 23.35 -1.72
C ASP A 203 15.68 24.57 -2.24
N ARG A 204 14.82 24.36 -3.25
CA ARG A 204 13.93 25.40 -3.77
C ARG A 204 12.90 25.84 -2.73
N GLU A 205 12.25 24.91 -2.04
CA GLU A 205 11.26 25.22 -1.01
C GLU A 205 11.91 25.95 0.19
N LEU A 206 13.11 25.52 0.61
CA LEU A 206 13.88 26.21 1.65
C LEU A 206 14.25 27.63 1.24
N SER A 207 14.68 27.82 -0.01
CA SER A 207 15.00 29.15 -0.55
C SER A 207 13.77 30.06 -0.58
N LEU A 208 12.61 29.53 -0.98
CA LEU A 208 11.35 30.28 -0.97
C LEU A 208 10.91 30.63 0.45
N GLN A 209 11.03 29.70 1.41
CA GLN A 209 10.72 29.97 2.82
C GLN A 209 11.63 31.05 3.41
N ALA A 210 12.93 31.02 3.10
CA ALA A 210 13.85 32.07 3.50
C ALA A 210 13.44 33.43 2.93
N HIS A 211 13.11 33.49 1.63
CA HIS A 211 12.63 34.73 1.00
C HIS A 211 11.36 35.28 1.64
N LEU A 212 10.38 34.43 1.99
CA LEU A 212 9.15 34.87 2.65
C LEU A 212 9.42 35.44 4.05
N MET A 213 10.31 34.83 4.82
CA MET A 213 10.68 35.31 6.16
C MET A 213 11.33 36.70 6.12
N TYR A 214 12.19 36.98 5.14
CA TYR A 214 12.85 38.29 5.00
C TYR A 214 12.03 39.33 4.23
N ALA A 215 11.04 38.90 3.43
CA ALA A 215 10.13 39.83 2.75
C ALA A 215 9.18 40.52 3.74
N ASP A 216 8.71 39.81 4.77
CA ASP A 216 7.81 40.34 5.81
C ASP A 216 8.49 41.49 6.61
N GLU A 217 9.80 41.37 6.88
CA GLU A 217 10.59 42.43 7.53
C GLU A 217 10.81 43.65 6.64
N ARG A 218 10.85 43.47 5.31
CA ARG A 218 11.04 44.56 4.34
C ARG A 218 9.73 45.26 4.00
N GLU A 219 8.62 44.54 3.93
CA GLU A 219 7.29 45.08 3.61
C GLU A 219 6.73 45.92 4.77
N MET A 220 7.09 45.61 6.03
CA MET A 220 6.85 46.50 7.18
C MET A 220 7.60 47.85 7.10
N LEU A 221 8.64 47.95 6.27
CA LEU A 221 9.42 49.19 6.07
C LEU A 221 9.15 49.87 4.72
N ALA A 222 8.41 49.22 3.82
CA ALA A 222 8.12 49.71 2.47
C ALA A 222 6.62 49.96 2.29
N VAL A 223 6.16 51.09 2.83
CA VAL A 223 4.93 51.74 2.37
C VAL A 223 5.21 52.31 0.97
N ASP A 224 4.35 51.99 0.01
CA ASP A 224 4.30 52.45 -1.40
C ASP A 224 5.24 51.77 -2.44
N GLY A 225 4.77 50.63 -2.99
CA GLY A 225 5.29 50.10 -4.26
C GLY A 225 4.42 48.99 -4.88
N PRO A 226 4.11 49.01 -6.19
CA PRO A 226 3.23 48.02 -6.83
C PRO A 226 3.92 46.65 -6.99
N SER A 227 3.31 45.60 -6.44
CA SER A 227 3.82 44.22 -6.38
C SER A 227 3.37 43.37 -7.57
N ASP A 228 4.33 42.88 -8.37
CA ASP A 228 4.12 41.83 -9.37
C ASP A 228 4.34 40.43 -8.73
N HIS A 229 3.27 39.66 -8.58
CA HIS A 229 3.31 38.33 -7.95
C HIS A 229 3.81 37.23 -8.90
N TYR A 230 5.00 36.69 -8.63
CA TYR A 230 5.48 35.43 -9.20
C TYR A 230 4.75 34.25 -8.52
N THR A 231 3.76 33.67 -9.21
CA THR A 231 3.07 32.47 -8.74
C THR A 231 3.82 31.22 -9.20
N SER A 232 4.23 30.36 -8.27
CA SER A 232 4.93 29.10 -8.58
C SER A 232 4.05 28.19 -9.46
N PRO A 233 4.56 27.65 -10.59
CA PRO A 233 3.77 26.84 -11.52
C PRO A 233 3.26 25.52 -10.93
N TYR A 234 3.79 25.07 -9.78
CA TYR A 234 3.36 23.84 -9.11
C TYR A 234 2.35 24.06 -7.98
N ALA A 235 2.08 25.32 -7.59
CA ALA A 235 1.14 25.63 -6.52
C ALA A 235 -0.31 25.25 -6.86
N VAL A 236 -0.63 25.05 -8.15
CA VAL A 236 -1.98 24.73 -8.63
C VAL A 236 -2.32 23.25 -8.48
N VAL A 237 -1.33 22.36 -8.43
CA VAL A 237 -1.56 20.90 -8.46
C VAL A 237 -1.91 20.31 -7.08
N ASN A 238 -1.47 20.96 -6.00
CA ASN A 238 -1.71 20.50 -4.62
C ASN A 238 -2.81 21.29 -3.89
N ALA A 239 -3.57 22.14 -4.58
CA ALA A 239 -4.69 22.82 -3.95
C ALA A 239 -5.77 21.77 -3.61
N PRO A 240 -6.12 21.55 -2.33
CA PRO A 240 -7.27 20.72 -2.01
C PRO A 240 -8.50 21.30 -2.72
N PRO A 241 -9.44 20.47 -3.21
CA PRO A 241 -10.64 20.98 -3.85
C PRO A 241 -11.28 21.98 -2.89
N ARG A 242 -11.33 23.26 -3.31
CA ARG A 242 -12.00 24.31 -2.55
C ARG A 242 -13.43 23.83 -2.36
N ARG A 243 -13.78 23.35 -1.16
CA ARG A 243 -15.17 23.12 -0.76
C ARG A 243 -15.88 24.44 -0.95
N GLY A 244 -16.60 24.56 -2.06
CA GLY A 244 -17.39 25.71 -2.41
C GLY A 244 -18.30 26.02 -1.24
N ARG A 245 -18.00 27.12 -0.54
CA ARG A 245 -18.88 27.70 0.47
C ARG A 245 -20.17 28.05 -0.27
N GLY A 246 -21.24 27.33 0.05
CA GLY A 246 -22.52 27.39 -0.65
C GLY A 246 -22.99 28.83 -0.87
N ARG A 247 -23.00 29.25 -2.13
CA ARG A 247 -23.85 30.34 -2.59
C ARG A 247 -24.99 29.69 -3.36
N ASN A 248 -26.19 29.85 -2.82
CA ASN A 248 -27.45 29.45 -3.42
C ASN A 248 -27.61 30.13 -4.79
N ALA A 249 -27.27 29.41 -5.86
CA ALA A 249 -27.67 29.76 -7.21
C ALA A 249 -28.73 28.74 -7.65
N ARG A 250 -30.00 29.17 -7.64
CA ARG A 250 -31.10 28.46 -8.29
C ARG A 250 -30.82 28.42 -9.80
N VAL A 251 -30.25 27.32 -10.28
CA VAL A 251 -30.20 27.01 -11.71
C VAL A 251 -31.41 26.15 -12.02
N ARG A 252 -32.37 26.73 -12.75
CA ARG A 252 -33.48 26.01 -13.39
C ARG A 252 -32.89 25.18 -14.53
N ILE A 253 -32.99 23.86 -14.44
CA ILE A 253 -32.75 22.96 -15.58
C ILE A 253 -34.12 22.63 -16.20
N PRO A 254 -34.30 22.79 -17.53
CA PRO A 254 -35.55 22.44 -18.20
C PRO A 254 -35.71 20.91 -18.27
N ALA A 255 -36.93 20.46 -18.03
CA ALA A 255 -37.35 19.06 -18.10
C ALA A 255 -37.18 18.52 -19.53
N VAL A 256 -36.36 17.48 -19.68
CA VAL A 256 -36.30 16.68 -20.90
C VAL A 256 -37.39 15.62 -20.83
N VAL A 257 -38.32 15.72 -21.79
CA VAL A 257 -39.43 14.81 -22.03
C VAL A 257 -38.90 13.48 -22.61
N PRO A 258 -39.26 12.31 -22.08
CA PRO A 258 -39.00 11.04 -22.76
C PRO A 258 -40.09 10.75 -23.82
N PRO A 259 -39.73 10.19 -24.99
CA PRO A 259 -40.71 9.84 -26.02
C PRO A 259 -41.48 8.55 -25.67
N PRO A 260 -42.72 8.38 -26.19
CA PRO A 260 -43.53 7.19 -25.98
C PRO A 260 -43.32 6.14 -27.09
N GLY A 261 -43.26 4.87 -26.69
CA GLY A 261 -43.28 3.69 -27.58
C GLY A 261 -42.26 2.66 -27.08
N ALA A 262 -42.55 1.37 -26.92
CA ALA A 262 -43.52 0.55 -27.61
C ALA A 262 -44.05 -0.59 -26.71
N ARG A 263 -45.27 -1.00 -27.06
CA ARG A 263 -45.93 -2.22 -26.61
C ARG A 263 -45.09 -3.45 -26.98
N SER A 264 -45.02 -4.45 -26.11
CA SER A 264 -45.14 -5.84 -26.55
C SER A 264 -45.65 -6.74 -25.43
N ALA A 265 -46.65 -7.54 -25.80
CA ALA A 265 -47.35 -8.51 -24.99
C ALA A 265 -46.76 -9.92 -25.21
N ARG A 266 -47.01 -10.80 -24.23
CA ARG A 266 -46.82 -12.28 -24.14
C ARG A 266 -45.92 -12.59 -22.93
N GLY A 267 -46.25 -13.50 -22.02
CA GLY A 267 -47.34 -14.46 -22.03
C GLY A 267 -47.46 -15.18 -20.68
N VAL A 268 -48.67 -15.65 -20.49
CA VAL A 268 -49.21 -16.53 -19.45
C VAL A 268 -48.54 -17.93 -19.49
N ARG A 269 -48.08 -18.47 -18.35
CA ARG A 269 -48.54 -19.75 -17.71
C ARG A 269 -47.55 -20.34 -16.68
N SER A 270 -48.15 -20.80 -15.57
CA SER A 270 -47.91 -22.04 -14.79
C SER A 270 -46.49 -22.36 -14.29
N GLY A 271 -46.22 -22.68 -13.02
CA GLY A 271 -47.01 -23.44 -12.06
C GLY A 271 -46.78 -24.94 -12.26
N SER A 272 -45.82 -25.55 -11.54
CA SER A 272 -45.90 -26.88 -10.90
C SER A 272 -44.53 -27.45 -10.48
N ALA A 273 -44.48 -27.82 -9.19
CA ALA A 273 -43.76 -28.89 -8.50
C ALA A 273 -42.76 -29.80 -9.25
N GLY A 274 -41.65 -30.09 -8.55
CA GLY A 274 -40.82 -31.27 -8.81
C GLY A 274 -39.51 -31.27 -8.02
N ALA A 275 -39.54 -31.77 -6.78
CA ALA A 275 -38.36 -32.37 -6.15
C ALA A 275 -38.14 -33.78 -6.74
N PRO A 276 -36.90 -34.30 -6.79
CA PRO A 276 -36.52 -35.22 -5.71
C PRO A 276 -35.05 -35.14 -5.25
N GLN A 277 -34.82 -35.85 -4.15
CA GLN A 277 -33.58 -36.07 -3.40
C GLN A 277 -32.46 -36.79 -4.18
N GLY A 278 -31.22 -36.58 -3.73
CA GLY A 278 -30.05 -37.40 -4.03
C GLY A 278 -28.74 -36.62 -3.82
N SER A 279 -28.26 -36.47 -2.59
CA SER A 279 -27.19 -37.29 -1.97
C SER A 279 -25.76 -36.82 -2.23
N SER A 280 -25.08 -36.52 -1.12
CA SER A 280 -23.64 -36.64 -0.83
C SER A 280 -22.66 -35.51 -1.18
N ALA A 281 -21.90 -35.18 -0.14
CA ALA A 281 -20.49 -34.79 -0.11
C ALA A 281 -20.11 -33.29 -0.11
N SER A 282 -19.34 -32.99 0.94
CA SER A 282 -18.39 -31.88 1.10
C SER A 282 -18.97 -30.51 1.50
N GLY A 283 -19.00 -30.30 2.81
CA GLY A 283 -19.23 -29.00 3.43
C GLY A 283 -18.11 -28.02 3.06
N SER A 284 -18.46 -27.04 2.24
CA SER A 284 -17.81 -25.73 2.20
C SER A 284 -18.88 -24.74 2.61
N ALA A 285 -18.71 -24.11 3.77
CA ALA A 285 -19.63 -23.09 4.27
C ALA A 285 -19.46 -21.82 3.42
N VAL A 286 -20.12 -21.79 2.27
CA VAL A 286 -20.29 -20.58 1.47
C VAL A 286 -21.35 -19.75 2.18
N VAL A 287 -20.91 -18.78 2.99
CA VAL A 287 -21.79 -17.74 3.54
C VAL A 287 -22.34 -16.95 2.36
N SER A 288 -23.57 -17.25 1.99
CA SER A 288 -24.31 -16.51 0.96
C SER A 288 -24.65 -15.13 1.53
N LEU A 289 -23.90 -14.10 1.13
CA LEU A 289 -24.25 -12.73 1.48
C LEU A 289 -25.55 -12.32 0.76
N PRO A 290 -26.45 -11.57 1.44
CA PRO A 290 -27.73 -11.19 0.86
C PRO A 290 -27.53 -10.30 -0.37
N ARG A 291 -28.20 -10.68 -1.47
CA ARG A 291 -28.32 -9.87 -2.67
C ARG A 291 -29.27 -8.72 -2.35
N VAL A 292 -28.74 -7.51 -2.19
CA VAL A 292 -29.54 -6.31 -1.91
C VAL A 292 -30.15 -5.81 -3.21
N GLU A 293 -31.46 -5.99 -3.36
CA GLU A 293 -32.27 -5.28 -4.35
C GLU A 293 -32.29 -3.79 -4.00
N THR A 294 -32.04 -2.94 -4.98
CA THR A 294 -32.03 -1.48 -4.83
C THR A 294 -33.45 -0.96 -4.63
N THR A 295 -33.93 -0.96 -3.39
CA THR A 295 -35.14 -0.23 -2.99
C THR A 295 -34.80 0.87 -1.99
N ARG A 296 -34.99 2.11 -2.47
CA ARG A 296 -35.30 3.37 -1.76
C ARG A 296 -34.62 3.66 -0.41
N ARG A 297 -33.82 4.74 -0.42
CA ARG A 297 -33.18 5.43 0.72
C ARG A 297 -34.13 5.68 1.91
N PRO A 298 -33.63 5.55 3.15
CA PRO A 298 -34.06 6.36 4.27
C PRO A 298 -33.02 7.44 4.63
N VAL A 299 -33.49 8.38 5.44
CA VAL A 299 -32.99 9.74 5.70
C VAL A 299 -31.92 9.77 6.79
N ASP A 300 -30.96 10.70 6.58
CA ASP A 300 -29.95 11.28 7.47
C ASP A 300 -29.87 10.83 8.94
N THR A 301 -28.76 10.18 9.29
CA THR A 301 -28.12 10.29 10.62
C THR A 301 -26.61 10.47 10.45
N ARG A 302 -26.14 11.71 10.63
CA ARG A 302 -24.72 12.07 10.61
C ARG A 302 -24.07 11.68 11.94
N CYS A 303 -23.19 10.68 11.92
CA CYS A 303 -22.16 10.55 12.94
C CYS A 303 -21.03 11.53 12.61
N MET A 304 -20.85 12.58 13.41
CA MET A 304 -19.68 13.45 13.32
C MET A 304 -18.52 12.83 14.10
N MET A 305 -17.43 12.52 13.41
CA MET A 305 -16.14 12.26 14.06
C MET A 305 -15.49 13.59 14.49
N PRO A 306 -14.79 13.63 15.64
CA PRO A 306 -14.20 14.85 16.17
C PRO A 306 -13.04 15.33 15.29
N GLY A 307 -13.13 16.60 14.86
CA GLY A 307 -12.07 17.27 14.12
C GLY A 307 -10.84 17.52 15.00
N ILE A 308 -9.68 17.12 14.49
CA ILE A 308 -8.37 17.44 15.07
C ILE A 308 -8.21 18.97 15.06
N VAL A 309 -8.15 19.53 16.26
CA VAL A 309 -7.93 20.94 16.55
C VAL A 309 -6.55 21.34 16.01
N ARG A 310 -6.54 22.34 15.13
CA ARG A 310 -5.33 23.04 14.70
C ARG A 310 -4.77 23.81 15.90
N HIS A 311 -3.59 23.43 16.38
CA HIS A 311 -2.84 24.26 17.32
C HIS A 311 -2.13 25.39 16.58
N HIS A 312 -2.59 26.60 16.86
CA HIS A 312 -1.84 27.83 16.67
C HIS A 312 -0.65 27.87 17.63
N ARG A 313 0.48 28.39 17.12
CA ARG A 313 1.55 29.13 17.80
C ARG A 313 1.24 29.51 19.25
N MET A 314 2.13 29.12 20.17
CA MET A 314 2.59 29.94 21.31
C MET A 314 3.99 29.45 21.68
N GLN A 315 4.99 30.14 21.12
CA GLN A 315 6.35 30.19 21.63
C GLN A 315 6.41 31.53 22.35
N ASP A 316 6.60 31.49 23.67
CA ASP A 316 7.20 32.52 24.54
C ASP A 316 6.70 32.31 25.98
N ALA A 317 7.51 31.59 26.76
CA ALA A 317 7.69 31.75 28.22
C ALA A 317 8.54 30.58 28.75
N LEU A 318 9.83 30.58 28.41
CA LEU A 318 10.83 30.06 29.34
C LEU A 318 11.29 31.26 30.16
N ASP A 319 11.00 31.21 31.47
CA ASP A 319 11.82 31.72 32.57
C ASP A 319 10.91 32.05 33.75
N HIS A 320 10.72 31.07 34.64
CA HIS A 320 11.04 31.23 36.07
C HIS A 320 10.54 30.04 36.91
N SER A 321 11.43 29.67 37.84
CA SER A 321 11.16 29.10 39.16
C SER A 321 10.97 27.59 39.30
N LEU A 322 12.11 26.97 39.63
CA LEU A 322 12.27 26.00 40.71
C LEU A 322 11.25 26.18 41.84
N MET A 323 10.62 25.06 42.26
CA MET A 323 10.45 24.59 43.66
C MET A 323 9.20 23.71 43.80
N GLY A 324 9.41 22.46 44.23
CA GLY A 324 8.64 21.90 45.35
C GLY A 324 7.44 21.00 45.05
N CYS A 325 7.58 19.78 45.58
CA CYS A 325 6.55 18.98 46.27
C CYS A 325 5.70 17.96 45.48
N HIS A 326 6.04 16.69 45.76
CA HIS A 326 5.17 15.51 45.93
C HIS A 326 3.65 15.74 45.86
N GLU A 327 2.92 14.88 45.13
CA GLU A 327 2.05 13.87 45.76
C GLU A 327 1.43 12.84 44.78
N ARG A 328 1.62 11.57 45.18
CA ARG A 328 0.75 10.38 45.11
C ARG A 328 -0.35 10.25 44.03
N ILE A 329 -0.12 9.19 43.25
CA ILE A 329 -1.08 8.21 42.71
C ILE A 329 -2.29 7.96 43.63
N ARG A 330 -3.50 8.07 43.08
CA ARG A 330 -4.66 7.24 43.44
C ARG A 330 -5.40 6.83 42.17
N LEU A 331 -5.46 5.52 41.96
CA LEU A 331 -6.36 4.86 41.03
C LEU A 331 -7.76 4.83 41.67
N TYR A 332 -8.77 5.16 40.87
CA TYR A 332 -10.11 4.57 40.94
C TYR A 332 -10.41 4.02 39.55
#